data_AF-S8ECS2-F1
#
_entry.id   AF-S8ECS2-F1
#
_cell.length_a   1.000
_cell.length_b   1.000
_cell.length_c   1.000
_cell.angle_alpha   90.00
_cell.angle_beta   90.00
_cell.angle_gamma   90.00
#
_symmetry.space_group_name_H-M   'P 1'
#
loop_
_entity.id
_entity.type
_entity.pdbx_description
1 polymer ?
#
loop_
_entity_poly.entity_id
_entity_poly.type
_entity_poly.pdbx_seq_one_letter_code
_entity_poly.pdbx_strand_id
1 'polypeptide(L)'
;FEVNIITPFRGVRLEIGGAVETYWKSLATPVPAQSSRLVPSRSQPSARSMTSAHTSPSNLSSTVASGHSLTHSSVTGSYVYMAVQVTRDGHPVACADWLVPEAGYALGVADLTLAQFEALARRAGKCMMQMDDPALSPRQWAELISGCMISLAELLRVVPAALGICLELAYPPQRVRERLALRHQLDLNDVTDSILRTVYDTTAAPEGAAGRRPVVFTSFSPDACAALNWKQPNYPVFLATQCGEHSRGLPSATALGVDDVHDYRFTSLDSAVEFAKSNNLLGVLLDAGLLVSSISGLDANW
;
A
#
# COMPACT_ATOMS: atom_id res chain seq x y z
N PHE A 1 -7.26 -24.70 1.50
CA PHE A 1 -7.71 -23.32 1.23
C PHE A 1 -7.78 -22.60 2.56
N GLU A 2 -7.26 -21.38 2.64
CA GLU A 2 -7.30 -20.53 3.83
C GLU A 2 -8.47 -19.55 3.67
N VAL A 3 -9.23 -19.29 4.74
CA VAL A 3 -10.37 -18.36 4.70
C VAL A 3 -10.11 -17.27 5.74
N ASN A 4 -9.97 -16.04 5.26
CA ASN A 4 -9.78 -14.86 6.09
C ASN A 4 -11.11 -14.10 6.23
N ILE A 5 -11.63 -13.97 7.46
CA ILE A 5 -12.81 -13.15 7.75
C ILE A 5 -12.33 -11.78 8.22
N ILE A 6 -12.55 -10.75 7.40
CA ILE A 6 -12.17 -9.38 7.74
C ILE A 6 -13.22 -8.78 8.67
N THR A 7 -12.77 -8.34 9.85
CA THR A 7 -13.61 -7.69 10.85
C THR A 7 -13.44 -6.16 10.80
N PRO A 8 -14.45 -5.39 11.24
CA PRO A 8 -14.33 -3.93 11.29
C PRO A 8 -13.16 -3.48 12.14
N PHE A 9 -12.46 -2.42 11.71
CA PHE A 9 -11.41 -1.79 12.50
C PHE A 9 -11.99 -1.20 13.80
N ARG A 10 -11.49 -1.65 14.95
CA ARG A 10 -11.97 -1.22 16.27
C ARG A 10 -11.00 -0.21 16.91
N GLY A 11 -11.57 0.78 17.61
CA GLY A 11 -10.82 1.66 18.51
C GLY A 11 -10.52 3.06 17.98
N VAL A 12 -10.90 3.39 16.74
CA VAL A 12 -10.73 4.75 16.18
C VAL A 12 -12.08 5.27 15.70
N ARG A 13 -12.42 6.51 16.06
CA ARG A 13 -13.56 7.23 15.47
C ARG A 13 -13.14 7.67 14.07
N LEU A 14 -13.49 6.88 13.06
CA LEU A 14 -13.40 7.31 11.66
C LEU A 14 -14.50 8.34 11.43
N GLU A 15 -14.19 9.63 11.59
CA GLU A 15 -15.14 10.71 11.35
C GLU A 15 -15.33 10.92 9.84
N ILE A 16 -16.57 10.77 9.38
CA ILE A 16 -16.96 11.07 7.99
C ILE A 16 -16.85 12.58 7.80
N GLY A 17 -15.79 13.03 7.12
CA GLY A 17 -15.49 14.47 7.00
C GLY A 17 -14.68 15.05 8.17
N GLY A 18 -14.03 14.19 8.97
CA GLY A 18 -13.00 14.64 9.91
C GLY A 18 -11.75 15.16 9.18
N ALA A 19 -10.67 15.42 9.92
CA ALA A 19 -9.40 15.95 9.40
C ALA A 19 -8.70 15.07 8.31
N VAL A 20 -9.32 13.96 7.91
CA VAL A 20 -8.89 13.10 6.81
C VAL A 20 -9.94 13.16 5.72
N GLU A 21 -9.61 13.84 4.62
CA GLU A 21 -10.38 13.64 3.39
C GLU A 21 -10.18 12.20 2.94
N THR A 22 -11.30 11.49 2.74
CA THR A 22 -11.27 10.14 2.17
C THR A 22 -10.62 10.21 0.79
N TYR A 23 -9.57 9.41 0.55
CA TYR A 23 -8.72 9.53 -0.65
C TYR A 23 -9.48 9.54 -1.97
N TRP A 24 -10.61 8.82 -2.05
CA TRP A 24 -11.46 8.72 -3.23
C TRP A 24 -12.20 10.02 -3.60
N LYS A 25 -12.26 11.00 -2.68
CA LYS A 25 -12.81 12.35 -2.94
C LYS A 25 -11.77 13.30 -3.53
N SER A 26 -10.48 13.06 -3.26
CA SER A 26 -9.38 13.92 -3.69
C SER A 26 -8.96 13.53 -5.11
N LEU A 27 -9.85 13.71 -6.09
CA LEU A 27 -9.46 13.75 -7.49
C LEU A 27 -8.83 15.12 -7.75
N ALA A 28 -7.59 15.15 -8.24
CA ALA A 28 -6.96 16.41 -8.61
C ALA A 28 -7.82 17.10 -9.68
N THR A 29 -8.15 18.37 -9.46
CA THR A 29 -8.95 19.16 -10.40
C THR A 29 -8.24 19.17 -11.76
N PRO A 30 -8.93 18.92 -12.89
CA PRO A 30 -8.28 18.95 -14.19
C PRO A 30 -7.64 20.32 -14.42
N VAL A 31 -6.35 20.34 -14.73
CA VAL A 31 -5.68 21.54 -15.21
C VAL A 31 -6.39 21.97 -16.49
N PRO A 32 -6.89 23.21 -16.61
CA PRO A 32 -7.57 23.62 -17.83
C PRO A 32 -6.56 23.61 -18.97
N ALA A 33 -6.67 22.63 -19.86
CA ALA A 33 -6.07 22.72 -21.17
C ALA A 33 -6.65 23.97 -21.85
N GLN A 34 -5.78 24.93 -22.21
CA GLN A 34 -6.18 26.08 -22.99
C GLN A 34 -6.69 25.58 -24.35
N SER A 35 -8.02 25.45 -24.49
CA SER A 35 -8.66 25.20 -25.76
C SER A 35 -9.72 26.27 -26.00
N SER A 36 -9.58 26.91 -27.16
CA SER A 36 -10.41 27.98 -27.67
C SER A 36 -11.90 27.63 -27.67
N ARG A 37 -12.73 28.61 -27.27
CA ARG A 37 -14.20 28.58 -27.26
C ARG A 37 -14.80 28.00 -28.54
N LEU A 38 -15.95 27.34 -28.41
CA LEU A 38 -17.26 27.73 -28.97
C LEU A 38 -18.37 26.86 -28.35
N VAL A 39 -19.45 27.49 -27.88
CA VAL A 39 -20.65 26.86 -27.29
C VAL A 39 -21.74 26.78 -28.39
N PRO A 40 -22.66 25.80 -28.37
CA PRO A 40 -24.05 26.18 -28.07
C PRO A 40 -24.81 25.22 -27.14
N SER A 41 -25.90 25.77 -26.62
CA SER A 41 -26.78 25.33 -25.53
C SER A 41 -27.83 24.25 -25.85
N ARG A 42 -28.47 23.74 -24.77
CA ARG A 42 -29.82 23.11 -24.61
C ARG A 42 -29.80 21.55 -24.68
N SER A 43 -30.51 20.76 -23.87
CA SER A 43 -31.80 20.87 -23.14
C SER A 43 -31.90 19.86 -21.96
N GLN A 44 -32.74 20.15 -20.95
CA GLN A 44 -33.21 19.18 -19.92
C GLN A 44 -34.22 18.16 -20.50
N PRO A 45 -34.43 17.00 -19.84
CA PRO A 45 -35.63 16.88 -18.99
C PRO A 45 -35.47 16.10 -17.67
N SER A 46 -36.49 16.24 -16.83
CA SER A 46 -36.71 15.66 -15.49
C SER A 46 -37.56 14.38 -15.54
N ALA A 47 -37.26 13.37 -14.69
CA ALA A 47 -38.16 12.82 -13.65
C ALA A 47 -37.82 11.35 -13.23
N ARG A 48 -37.49 11.23 -11.93
CA ARG A 48 -37.66 10.14 -10.92
C ARG A 48 -37.85 8.67 -11.33
N SER A 49 -37.09 7.80 -10.64
CA SER A 49 -37.57 6.51 -10.12
C SER A 49 -36.93 6.21 -8.74
N MET A 50 -37.74 5.74 -7.79
CA MET A 50 -37.35 5.30 -6.45
C MET A 50 -37.14 3.79 -6.45
N THR A 51 -35.93 3.32 -6.14
CA THR A 51 -35.66 1.95 -5.68
C THR A 51 -34.43 1.90 -4.77
N SER A 52 -34.64 1.33 -3.57
CA SER A 52 -33.72 0.63 -2.65
C SER A 52 -32.23 1.00 -2.53
N ALA A 53 -31.83 1.27 -1.29
CA ALA A 53 -30.48 1.43 -0.73
C ALA A 53 -29.31 0.86 -1.56
N HIS A 54 -28.68 1.73 -2.35
CA HIS A 54 -27.28 1.61 -2.77
C HIS A 54 -26.50 2.71 -2.06
N THR A 55 -25.64 2.35 -1.11
CA THR A 55 -24.64 3.26 -0.54
C THR A 55 -23.42 3.30 -1.45
N SER A 56 -23.58 3.90 -2.63
CA SER A 56 -22.51 4.31 -3.54
C SER A 56 -23.10 5.32 -4.52
N PRO A 57 -22.51 6.51 -4.71
CA PRO A 57 -22.89 7.35 -5.83
C PRO A 57 -22.33 6.69 -7.09
N SER A 58 -23.18 5.99 -7.83
CA SER A 58 -22.91 5.66 -9.23
C SER A 58 -22.74 6.98 -9.97
N ASN A 59 -21.52 7.42 -10.22
CA ASN A 59 -21.30 8.47 -11.19
C ASN A 59 -21.77 7.92 -12.54
N LEU A 60 -22.88 8.48 -13.03
CA LEU A 60 -23.25 8.36 -14.43
C LEU A 60 -22.06 8.86 -15.23
N SER A 61 -21.30 7.95 -15.84
CA SER A 61 -20.37 8.28 -16.91
C SER A 61 -21.21 8.83 -18.07
N SER A 62 -21.46 10.15 -18.08
CA SER A 62 -21.87 10.84 -19.28
C SER A 62 -20.74 10.69 -20.28
N THR A 63 -20.90 9.77 -21.22
CA THR A 63 -20.05 9.58 -22.39
C THR A 63 -20.16 10.82 -23.27
N VAL A 64 -19.46 11.88 -22.90
CA VAL A 64 -19.13 12.95 -23.85
C VAL A 64 -17.99 12.39 -24.71
N ALA A 65 -18.33 12.05 -25.94
CA ALA A 65 -17.37 11.70 -26.96
C ALA A 65 -16.31 12.82 -27.09
N SER A 66 -15.05 12.41 -27.20
CA SER A 66 -13.86 13.23 -27.48
C SER A 66 -13.18 13.85 -26.25
N GLY A 67 -12.27 13.08 -25.64
CA GLY A 67 -11.30 13.55 -24.64
C GLY A 67 -11.20 12.58 -23.47
N HIS A 68 -10.13 11.79 -23.41
CA HIS A 68 -9.84 10.97 -22.23
C HIS A 68 -9.72 11.91 -21.02
N SER A 69 -10.72 11.93 -20.15
CA SER A 69 -10.59 12.56 -18.83
C SER A 69 -9.55 11.74 -18.06
N LEU A 70 -8.30 12.18 -18.10
CA LEU A 70 -7.22 11.61 -17.31
C LEU A 70 -7.58 11.84 -15.84
N THR A 71 -8.05 10.78 -15.18
CA THR A 71 -8.28 10.79 -13.74
C THR A 71 -6.91 10.84 -13.06
N HIS A 72 -6.52 12.02 -12.55
CA HIS A 72 -5.28 12.17 -11.77
C HIS A 72 -5.56 11.81 -10.31
N SER A 73 -4.81 10.83 -9.79
CA SER A 73 -4.80 10.45 -8.38
C SER A 73 -4.18 11.56 -7.52
N SER A 74 -4.62 11.67 -6.26
CA SER A 74 -3.98 12.52 -5.24
C SER A 74 -2.58 12.05 -4.82
N VAL A 75 -2.19 10.83 -5.21
CA VAL A 75 -0.84 10.27 -4.96
C VAL A 75 0.16 10.95 -5.90
N THR A 76 0.82 11.99 -5.38
CA THR A 76 1.85 12.75 -6.09
C THR A 76 3.01 13.09 -5.14
N GLY A 77 4.20 13.29 -5.70
CA GLY A 77 5.41 13.60 -4.92
C GLY A 77 6.31 12.39 -4.67
N SER A 78 7.27 12.57 -3.77
CA SER A 78 8.30 11.57 -3.45
C SER A 78 7.86 10.70 -2.29
N TYR A 79 7.89 9.38 -2.50
CA TYR A 79 7.55 8.38 -1.48
C TYR A 79 8.77 7.53 -1.16
N VAL A 80 8.94 7.20 0.11
CA VAL A 80 9.89 6.17 0.56
C VAL A 80 9.14 4.86 0.73
N TYR A 81 9.65 3.80 0.12
CA TYR A 81 9.06 2.47 0.17
C TYR A 81 9.64 1.67 1.32
N MET A 82 8.80 0.89 2.00
CA MET A 82 9.26 0.04 3.09
C MET A 82 8.33 -1.14 3.37
N ALA A 83 8.95 -2.29 3.65
CA ALA A 83 8.24 -3.48 4.13
C ALA A 83 8.02 -3.41 5.65
N VAL A 84 6.77 -3.63 6.05
CA VAL A 84 6.33 -3.68 7.43
C VAL A 84 5.86 -5.09 7.76
N GLN A 85 6.37 -5.60 8.87
CA GLN A 85 5.97 -6.86 9.49
C GLN A 85 5.52 -6.56 10.93
N VAL A 86 4.96 -7.55 11.63
CA VAL A 86 4.47 -7.37 13.00
C VAL A 86 5.10 -8.42 13.91
N THR A 87 5.60 -7.97 15.06
CA THR A 87 6.20 -8.84 16.10
C THR A 87 5.13 -9.66 16.81
N ARG A 88 5.55 -10.71 17.53
CA ARG A 88 4.64 -11.61 18.27
C ARG A 88 3.73 -10.90 19.26
N ASP A 89 4.20 -9.80 19.83
CA ASP A 89 3.48 -8.96 20.79
C ASP A 89 2.72 -7.79 20.13
N GLY A 90 2.52 -7.83 18.80
CA GLY A 90 1.62 -6.93 18.09
C GLY A 90 2.19 -5.56 17.74
N HIS A 91 3.51 -5.41 17.69
CA HIS A 91 4.15 -4.15 17.32
C HIS A 91 4.61 -4.18 15.85
N PRO A 92 4.16 -3.23 15.01
CA PRO A 92 4.65 -3.12 13.65
C PRO A 92 6.10 -2.64 13.62
N VAL A 93 6.91 -3.28 12.77
CA VAL A 93 8.32 -2.98 12.56
C VAL A 93 8.65 -2.92 11.07
N ALA A 94 9.57 -2.02 10.72
CA ALA A 94 10.19 -1.98 9.41
C ALA A 94 11.30 -3.03 9.35
N CYS A 95 11.18 -3.98 8.43
CA CYS A 95 12.18 -5.00 8.19
C CYS A 95 12.06 -5.51 6.76
N ALA A 96 13.10 -5.31 5.95
CA ALA A 96 13.10 -5.63 4.52
C ALA A 96 13.13 -7.15 4.23
N ASP A 97 13.61 -7.96 5.19
CA ASP A 97 13.79 -9.39 5.04
C ASP A 97 12.74 -10.18 5.85
N TRP A 98 12.33 -11.36 5.36
CA TRP A 98 11.49 -12.28 6.14
C TRP A 98 12.17 -12.81 7.40
N LEU A 99 13.49 -13.03 7.32
CA LEU A 99 14.30 -13.57 8.40
C LEU A 99 15.18 -12.48 9.00
N VAL A 100 15.22 -12.42 10.33
CA VAL A 100 16.13 -11.52 11.04
C VAL A 100 17.54 -12.11 11.10
N PRO A 101 18.59 -11.27 11.13
CA PRO A 101 19.98 -11.73 11.10
C PRO A 101 20.44 -12.26 12.47
N GLU A 102 20.04 -13.49 12.82
CA GLU A 102 20.52 -14.22 14.00
C GLU A 102 21.35 -15.45 13.60
N ALA A 103 22.55 -15.57 14.16
CA ALA A 103 23.43 -16.69 13.83
C ALA A 103 22.87 -18.03 14.37
N GLY A 104 22.73 -19.02 13.49
CA GLY A 104 22.34 -20.38 13.86
C GLY A 104 20.84 -20.63 14.03
N TYR A 105 20.00 -19.61 13.87
CA TYR A 105 18.54 -19.74 13.98
C TYR A 105 17.83 -19.03 12.82
N ALA A 106 16.90 -19.71 12.17
CA ALA A 106 15.96 -19.08 11.25
C ALA A 106 14.80 -18.49 12.08
N LEU A 107 14.85 -17.17 12.31
CA LEU A 107 13.82 -16.45 13.07
C LEU A 107 13.12 -15.45 12.15
N GLY A 108 11.80 -15.51 12.12
CA GLY A 108 10.98 -14.47 11.51
C GLY A 108 10.69 -13.34 12.49
N VAL A 109 10.16 -12.23 11.97
CA VAL A 109 9.73 -11.10 12.82
C VAL A 109 8.65 -11.52 13.82
N ALA A 110 7.70 -12.35 13.39
CA ALA A 110 6.59 -12.82 14.23
C ALA A 110 7.03 -13.82 15.33
N ASP A 111 8.29 -14.27 15.35
CA ASP A 111 8.83 -15.11 16.43
C ASP A 111 9.37 -14.27 17.62
N LEU A 112 9.55 -12.97 17.43
CA LEU A 112 10.17 -12.05 18.39
C LEU A 112 9.14 -11.13 19.05
N THR A 113 9.41 -10.68 20.27
CA THR A 113 8.78 -9.46 20.82
C THR A 113 9.48 -8.21 20.27
N LEU A 114 8.85 -7.04 20.39
CA LEU A 114 9.49 -5.77 19.98
C LEU A 114 10.85 -5.56 20.66
N ALA A 115 10.91 -5.79 21.98
CA ALA A 115 12.14 -5.64 22.74
C ALA A 115 13.26 -6.58 22.25
N GLN A 116 12.91 -7.80 21.83
CA GLN A 116 13.87 -8.75 21.25
C GLN A 116 14.33 -8.31 19.86
N PHE A 117 13.40 -7.83 19.03
CA PHE A 117 13.70 -7.30 17.71
C PHE A 117 14.67 -6.11 17.77
N GLU A 118 14.44 -5.14 18.66
CA GLU A 118 15.31 -3.97 18.85
C GLU A 118 16.67 -4.34 19.46
N ALA A 119 16.71 -5.32 20.36
CA ALA A 119 17.97 -5.84 20.89
C ALA A 119 18.83 -6.51 19.79
N LEU A 120 18.19 -7.24 18.87
CA LEU A 120 18.85 -7.84 17.72
C LEU A 120 19.31 -6.77 16.73
N ALA A 121 18.46 -5.79 16.42
CA ALA A 121 18.81 -4.66 15.55
C ALA A 121 20.10 -3.95 16.03
N ARG A 122 20.20 -3.67 17.34
CA ARG A 122 21.41 -3.07 17.94
C ARG A 122 22.63 -3.98 17.83
N ARG A 123 22.48 -5.28 18.13
CA ARG A 123 23.58 -6.26 18.04
C ARG A 123 24.08 -6.42 16.60
N ALA A 124 23.19 -6.39 15.62
CA ALA A 124 23.50 -6.52 14.21
C ALA A 124 23.98 -5.22 13.55
N GLY A 125 24.01 -4.10 14.29
CA GLY A 125 24.33 -2.78 13.71
C GLY A 125 23.29 -2.28 12.71
N LYS A 126 22.07 -2.81 12.75
CA LYS A 126 20.93 -2.45 11.88
C LYS A 126 19.94 -1.48 12.55
N CYS A 127 20.20 -1.02 13.78
CA CYS A 127 19.38 0.04 14.37
C CYS A 127 19.58 1.35 13.60
N MET A 128 18.50 2.06 13.30
CA MET A 128 18.61 3.40 12.76
C MET A 128 19.09 4.33 13.87
N MET A 129 20.28 4.91 13.72
CA MET A 129 20.73 5.98 14.62
C MET A 129 19.96 7.26 14.23
N GLN A 130 19.52 8.04 15.22
CA GLN A 130 19.05 9.41 14.95
C GLN A 130 20.15 10.15 14.20
N MET A 131 19.86 10.57 12.98
CA MET A 131 20.75 11.42 12.19
C MET A 131 20.26 12.85 12.27
N ASP A 132 21.11 13.72 12.81
CA ASP A 132 20.91 15.17 12.82
C ASP A 132 21.25 15.83 11.47
N ASP A 133 21.25 15.07 10.37
CA ASP A 133 21.53 15.62 9.03
C ASP A 133 20.21 15.94 8.29
N PRO A 134 19.83 17.23 8.19
CA PRO A 134 18.54 17.63 7.65
C PRO A 134 18.44 17.52 6.11
N ALA A 135 19.46 17.04 5.40
CA ALA A 135 19.55 17.14 3.94
C ALA A 135 19.60 15.81 3.16
N LEU A 136 19.21 14.69 3.76
CA LEU A 136 19.17 13.40 3.04
C LEU A 136 18.16 13.42 1.88
N SER A 137 18.61 13.03 0.69
CA SER A 137 17.75 12.85 -0.48
C SER A 137 16.79 11.66 -0.31
N PRO A 138 15.68 11.59 -1.07
CA PRO A 138 14.74 10.46 -1.01
C PRO A 138 15.39 9.09 -1.25
N ARG A 139 16.42 9.03 -2.10
CA ARG A 139 17.17 7.79 -2.37
C ARG A 139 18.00 7.34 -1.16
N GLN A 140 18.68 8.27 -0.51
CA GLN A 140 19.45 7.98 0.71
C GLN A 140 18.52 7.50 1.83
N TRP A 141 17.34 8.12 1.97
CA TRP A 141 16.31 7.61 2.88
C TRP A 141 15.88 6.19 2.56
N ALA A 142 15.64 5.87 1.28
CA ALA A 142 15.29 4.51 0.89
C ALA A 142 16.39 3.48 1.21
N GLU A 143 17.65 3.82 0.93
CA GLU A 143 18.81 2.98 1.26
C GLU A 143 18.92 2.74 2.77
N LEU A 144 18.80 3.79 3.57
CA LEU A 144 18.85 3.70 5.04
C LEU A 144 17.74 2.82 5.60
N ILE A 145 16.50 3.05 5.14
CA ILE A 145 15.35 2.29 5.62
C ILE A 145 15.48 0.82 5.24
N SER A 146 15.96 0.52 4.02
CA SER A 146 16.15 -0.86 3.56
C SER A 146 17.20 -1.63 4.37
N GLY A 147 18.21 -0.93 4.90
CA GLY A 147 19.27 -1.54 5.71
C GLY A 147 18.95 -1.68 7.19
N CYS A 148 17.89 -1.01 7.68
CA CYS A 148 17.61 -0.90 9.10
C CYS A 148 16.52 -1.86 9.59
N MET A 149 16.52 -2.04 10.92
CA MET A 149 15.49 -2.73 11.69
C MET A 149 15.02 -1.76 12.77
N ILE A 150 13.76 -1.31 12.68
CA ILE A 150 13.21 -0.26 13.53
C ILE A 150 11.70 -0.45 13.72
N SER A 151 11.14 0.03 14.83
CA SER A 151 9.69 0.08 15.00
C SER A 151 9.05 1.04 13.98
N LEU A 152 7.85 0.71 13.48
CA LEU A 152 7.14 1.59 12.56
C LEU A 152 6.87 2.95 13.21
N ALA A 153 6.52 2.95 14.50
CA ALA A 153 6.22 4.18 15.25
C ALA A 153 7.44 5.11 15.32
N GLU A 154 8.64 4.59 15.56
CA GLU A 154 9.87 5.39 15.59
C GLU A 154 10.25 5.87 14.20
N LEU A 155 10.17 4.99 13.20
CA LEU A 155 10.51 5.35 11.83
C LEU A 155 9.62 6.49 11.29
N LEU A 156 8.31 6.43 11.51
CA LEU A 156 7.36 7.48 11.10
C LEU A 156 7.69 8.85 11.72
N ARG A 157 8.36 8.88 12.87
CA ARG A 157 8.85 10.10 13.53
C ARG A 157 10.17 10.61 12.96
N VAL A 158 11.07 9.70 12.55
CA VAL A 158 12.41 10.09 12.06
C VAL A 158 12.39 10.48 10.58
N VAL A 159 11.57 9.83 9.75
CA VAL A 159 11.44 10.21 8.34
C VAL A 159 10.87 11.64 8.25
N PRO A 160 11.40 12.56 7.42
CA PRO A 160 10.90 13.92 7.31
C PRO A 160 9.45 13.98 6.84
N ALA A 161 8.60 14.81 7.45
CA ALA A 161 7.17 14.91 7.13
C ALA A 161 6.86 15.28 5.66
N ALA A 162 7.82 15.93 4.97
CA ALA A 162 7.72 16.28 3.56
C ALA A 162 7.78 15.06 2.60
N LEU A 163 8.31 13.92 3.05
CA LEU A 163 8.34 12.69 2.27
C LEU A 163 7.08 11.87 2.51
N GLY A 164 6.45 11.43 1.42
CA GLY A 164 5.40 10.42 1.49
C GLY A 164 5.96 9.06 1.89
N ILE A 165 5.09 8.19 2.40
CA ILE A 165 5.48 6.83 2.78
C ILE A 165 4.59 5.83 2.04
N CYS A 166 5.22 4.86 1.40
CA CYS A 166 4.56 3.69 0.81
C CYS A 166 4.85 2.48 1.71
N LEU A 167 3.83 2.05 2.45
CA LEU A 167 3.92 0.94 3.40
C LEU A 167 3.48 -0.35 2.73
N GLU A 168 4.44 -1.25 2.49
CA GLU A 168 4.16 -2.63 2.10
C GLU A 168 3.82 -3.46 3.35
N LEU A 169 2.59 -3.93 3.45
CA LEU A 169 2.21 -4.92 4.47
C LEU A 169 2.69 -6.30 4.01
N ALA A 170 3.82 -6.75 4.55
CA ALA A 170 4.38 -8.06 4.26
C ALA A 170 3.65 -9.14 5.08
N TYR A 171 2.78 -9.89 4.41
CA TYR A 171 2.02 -10.99 5.03
C TYR A 171 2.33 -12.32 4.31
N PRO A 172 3.08 -13.24 4.93
CA PRO A 172 3.61 -14.40 4.23
C PRO A 172 2.52 -15.46 4.02
N PRO A 173 2.27 -15.89 2.76
CA PRO A 173 1.38 -17.01 2.48
C PRO A 173 1.98 -18.32 3.01
N GLN A 174 1.15 -19.35 3.11
CA GLN A 174 1.53 -20.65 3.66
C GLN A 174 2.85 -21.20 3.08
N ARG A 175 3.05 -21.12 1.76
CA ARG A 175 4.28 -21.60 1.11
C ARG A 175 5.54 -20.88 1.56
N VAL A 176 5.48 -19.55 1.67
CA VAL A 176 6.63 -18.76 2.13
C VAL A 176 6.97 -19.14 3.56
N ARG A 177 5.95 -19.34 4.41
CA ARG A 177 6.16 -19.80 5.78
C ARG A 177 6.80 -21.18 5.85
N GLU A 178 6.32 -22.13 5.05
CA GLU A 178 6.90 -23.48 5.00
C GLU A 178 8.34 -23.46 4.47
N ARG A 179 8.59 -22.74 3.37
CA ARG A 179 9.92 -22.61 2.75
C ARG A 179 10.95 -21.95 3.66
N LEU A 180 10.54 -20.94 4.40
CA LEU A 180 11.42 -20.16 5.29
C LEU A 180 11.33 -20.60 6.76
N ALA A 181 10.57 -21.66 7.05
CA ALA A 181 10.29 -22.15 8.40
C ALA A 181 9.77 -21.06 9.37
N LEU A 182 8.95 -20.12 8.87
CA LEU A 182 8.32 -19.08 9.70
C LEU A 182 7.23 -19.73 10.55
N ARG A 183 7.49 -19.88 11.85
CA ARG A 183 6.67 -20.72 12.73
C ARG A 183 5.45 -20.01 13.26
N HIS A 184 5.56 -18.72 13.56
CA HIS A 184 4.45 -17.92 14.03
C HIS A 184 3.73 -17.24 12.87
N GLN A 185 2.43 -17.53 12.72
CA GLN A 185 1.52 -16.76 11.90
C GLN A 185 0.61 -15.95 12.82
N LEU A 186 0.57 -14.64 12.60
CA LEU A 186 -0.37 -13.74 13.27
C LEU A 186 -1.67 -13.65 12.45
N ASP A 187 -2.80 -13.41 13.12
CA ASP A 187 -4.08 -13.18 12.45
C ASP A 187 -4.02 -11.92 11.58
N LEU A 188 -4.56 -12.01 10.36
CA LEU A 188 -4.53 -10.90 9.40
C LEU A 188 -5.22 -9.63 9.95
N ASN A 189 -6.29 -9.77 10.74
CA ASN A 189 -6.93 -8.62 11.38
C ASN A 189 -6.01 -7.97 12.39
N ASP A 190 -5.34 -8.74 13.24
CA ASP A 190 -4.46 -8.20 14.28
C ASP A 190 -3.24 -7.50 13.66
N VAL A 191 -2.65 -8.09 12.61
CA VAL A 191 -1.58 -7.48 11.82
C VAL A 191 -2.05 -6.18 11.20
N THR A 192 -3.18 -6.20 10.50
CA THR A 192 -3.70 -4.99 9.82
C THR A 192 -4.06 -3.91 10.83
N ASP A 193 -4.75 -4.27 11.90
CA ASP A 193 -5.19 -3.33 12.92
C ASP A 193 -4.01 -2.67 13.65
N SER A 194 -2.96 -3.43 14.00
CA SER A 194 -1.77 -2.89 14.67
C SER A 194 -1.03 -1.87 13.79
N ILE A 195 -0.89 -2.15 12.50
CA ILE A 195 -0.31 -1.23 11.51
C ILE A 195 -1.17 0.03 11.38
N LEU A 196 -2.48 -0.12 11.19
CA LEU A 196 -3.39 1.02 11.04
C LEU A 196 -3.41 1.91 12.28
N ARG A 197 -3.47 1.33 13.49
CA ARG A 197 -3.37 2.07 14.76
C ARG A 197 -2.07 2.87 14.81
N THR A 198 -0.93 2.22 14.57
CA THR A 198 0.38 2.88 14.60
C THR A 198 0.48 4.04 13.62
N VAL A 199 -0.02 3.86 12.39
CA VAL A 199 -0.05 4.93 11.37
C VAL A 199 -0.96 6.07 11.83
N TYR A 200 -2.17 5.78 12.31
CA TYR A 200 -3.11 6.81 12.74
C TYR A 200 -2.58 7.61 13.93
N ASP A 201 -2.02 6.94 14.93
CA ASP A 201 -1.49 7.57 16.14
C ASP A 201 -0.25 8.43 15.85
N THR A 202 0.60 8.00 14.90
CA THR A 202 1.84 8.72 14.60
C THR A 202 1.66 9.82 13.54
N THR A 203 0.65 9.72 12.68
CA THR A 203 0.37 10.71 11.64
C THR A 203 -0.75 11.68 12.00
N ALA A 204 -1.44 11.50 13.13
CA ALA A 204 -2.31 12.53 13.68
C ALA A 204 -1.45 13.75 14.04
N ALA A 205 -1.56 14.82 13.24
CA ALA A 205 -0.79 16.04 13.46
C ALA A 205 -1.15 16.65 14.83
N PRO A 206 -0.17 17.17 15.59
CA PRO A 206 -0.48 18.09 16.69
C PRO A 206 -1.19 19.32 16.12
N GLU A 207 -2.17 19.84 16.86
CA GLU A 207 -2.97 21.01 16.46
C GLU A 207 -2.05 22.15 15.98
N GLY A 208 -2.18 22.55 14.71
CA GLY A 208 -1.44 23.67 14.12
C GLY A 208 -0.26 23.32 13.19
N ALA A 209 0.08 22.04 12.98
CA ALA A 209 1.09 21.65 11.98
C ALA A 209 0.53 21.63 10.54
N ALA A 210 1.31 22.15 9.59
CA ALA A 210 0.94 22.23 8.17
C ALA A 210 0.91 20.83 7.52
N GLY A 211 -0.29 20.33 7.22
CA GLY A 211 -0.54 19.15 6.39
C GLY A 211 -0.21 17.79 7.05
N ARG A 212 -1.06 16.80 6.83
CA ARG A 212 -0.80 15.42 7.23
C ARG A 212 0.13 14.74 6.22
N ARG A 213 1.09 13.95 6.68
CA ARG A 213 2.00 13.18 5.82
C ARG A 213 1.20 12.30 4.82
N PRO A 214 1.52 12.31 3.52
CA PRO A 214 0.89 11.41 2.56
C PRO A 214 1.34 9.96 2.81
N VAL A 215 0.38 9.05 2.96
CA VAL A 215 0.62 7.61 3.16
C VAL A 215 -0.12 6.83 2.08
N VAL A 216 0.56 5.83 1.54
CA VAL A 216 0.03 4.84 0.61
C VAL A 216 0.25 3.46 1.21
N PHE A 217 -0.75 2.59 1.14
CA PHE A 217 -0.59 1.18 1.49
C PHE A 217 -0.44 0.33 0.24
N THR A 218 0.36 -0.71 0.35
CA THR A 218 0.50 -1.75 -0.67
C THR A 218 0.76 -3.09 -0.03
N SER A 219 0.56 -4.17 -0.76
CA SER A 219 0.95 -5.51 -0.32
C SER A 219 1.01 -6.45 -1.52
N PHE A 220 1.91 -7.43 -1.46
CA PHE A 220 1.91 -8.57 -2.39
C PHE A 220 0.89 -9.64 -1.98
N SER A 221 0.11 -9.45 -0.92
CA SER A 221 -1.00 -10.32 -0.54
C SER A 221 -2.33 -9.64 -0.86
N PRO A 222 -3.22 -10.22 -1.70
CA PRO A 222 -4.51 -9.61 -2.03
C PRO A 222 -5.42 -9.61 -0.82
N ASP A 223 -5.32 -10.62 0.04
CA ASP A 223 -6.09 -10.70 1.28
C ASP A 223 -5.71 -9.55 2.21
N ALA A 224 -4.41 -9.21 2.30
CA ALA A 224 -3.96 -8.04 3.03
C ALA A 224 -4.41 -6.73 2.38
N CYS A 225 -4.35 -6.62 1.04
CA CYS A 225 -4.88 -5.45 0.33
C CYS A 225 -6.38 -5.25 0.60
N ALA A 226 -7.16 -6.34 0.55
CA ALA A 226 -8.59 -6.31 0.86
C ALA A 226 -8.81 -5.91 2.33
N ALA A 227 -8.09 -6.53 3.27
CA ALA A 227 -8.18 -6.18 4.69
C ALA A 227 -7.91 -4.70 4.95
N LEU A 228 -6.83 -4.16 4.36
CA LEU A 228 -6.50 -2.75 4.42
C LEU A 228 -7.62 -1.87 3.86
N ASN A 229 -8.09 -2.15 2.64
CA ASN A 229 -9.10 -1.31 1.99
C ASN A 229 -10.47 -1.35 2.71
N TRP A 230 -10.84 -2.48 3.29
CA TRP A 230 -12.08 -2.61 4.07
C TRP A 230 -12.01 -1.92 5.44
N LYS A 231 -10.82 -1.90 6.07
CA LYS A 231 -10.63 -1.35 7.42
C LYS A 231 -10.37 0.14 7.44
N GLN A 232 -9.88 0.73 6.35
CA GLN A 232 -9.62 2.17 6.28
C GLN A 232 -10.05 2.79 4.93
N PRO A 233 -10.77 3.93 4.93
CA PRO A 233 -11.15 4.65 3.70
C PRO A 233 -10.26 5.89 3.43
N ASN A 234 -9.21 6.07 4.21
CA ASN A 234 -8.46 7.32 4.36
C ASN A 234 -7.23 7.39 3.46
N TYR A 235 -6.60 6.25 3.23
CA TYR A 235 -5.37 6.10 2.48
C TYR A 235 -5.60 5.15 1.31
N PRO A 236 -5.04 5.45 0.13
CA PRO A 236 -5.14 4.57 -1.01
C PRO A 236 -4.40 3.25 -0.75
N VAL A 237 -4.96 2.17 -1.30
CA VAL A 237 -4.36 0.83 -1.28
C VAL A 237 -4.08 0.40 -2.72
N PHE A 238 -2.88 -0.12 -2.97
CA PHE A 238 -2.49 -0.74 -4.23
C PHE A 238 -2.20 -2.24 -4.03
N LEU A 239 -2.48 -3.05 -5.03
CA LEU A 239 -1.96 -4.42 -5.10
C LEU A 239 -0.56 -4.40 -5.70
N ALA A 240 0.46 -4.83 -4.96
CA ALA A 240 1.79 -5.07 -5.52
C ALA A 240 1.82 -6.43 -6.23
N THR A 241 2.38 -6.49 -7.44
CA THR A 241 2.40 -7.72 -8.23
C THR A 241 3.50 -7.74 -9.28
N GLN A 242 3.99 -8.93 -9.62
CA GLN A 242 4.85 -9.17 -10.78
C GLN A 242 4.08 -9.60 -12.03
N CYS A 243 2.75 -9.63 -11.98
CA CYS A 243 1.88 -9.91 -13.12
C CYS A 243 2.21 -11.21 -13.87
N GLY A 244 2.54 -12.28 -13.14
CA GLY A 244 2.89 -13.56 -13.74
C GLY A 244 4.33 -13.69 -14.26
N GLU A 245 5.18 -12.68 -14.07
CA GLU A 245 6.57 -12.75 -14.54
C GLU A 245 7.39 -13.73 -13.70
N HIS A 246 8.04 -14.68 -14.39
CA HIS A 246 8.91 -15.70 -13.80
C HIS A 246 10.40 -15.44 -14.06
N SER A 247 10.73 -14.64 -15.07
CA SER A 247 12.10 -14.47 -15.57
C SER A 247 12.88 -13.40 -14.80
N ARG A 248 12.17 -12.56 -14.04
CA ARG A 248 12.75 -11.45 -13.29
C ARG A 248 12.85 -11.79 -11.81
N GLY A 249 13.92 -11.30 -11.18
CA GLY A 249 14.07 -11.37 -9.73
C GLY A 249 12.95 -10.62 -9.01
N LEU A 250 12.70 -11.02 -7.76
CA LEU A 250 11.76 -10.33 -6.87
C LEU A 250 12.27 -8.92 -6.55
N PRO A 251 11.39 -7.90 -6.52
CA PRO A 251 11.78 -6.50 -6.26
C PRO A 251 12.19 -6.24 -4.80
N SER A 252 11.81 -7.12 -3.87
CA SER A 252 12.23 -7.10 -2.46
C SER A 252 12.23 -8.53 -1.91
N ALA A 253 12.83 -8.75 -0.74
CA ALA A 253 12.82 -10.06 -0.10
C ALA A 253 11.42 -10.47 0.38
N THR A 254 10.54 -9.50 0.69
CA THR A 254 9.14 -9.72 1.07
C THR A 254 8.17 -9.78 -0.11
N ALA A 255 8.63 -9.44 -1.31
CA ALA A 255 7.81 -9.58 -2.51
C ALA A 255 7.45 -11.04 -2.77
N LEU A 256 6.24 -11.27 -3.26
CA LEU A 256 5.75 -12.61 -3.56
C LEU A 256 5.73 -12.84 -5.07
N GLY A 257 6.39 -13.91 -5.50
CA GLY A 257 6.37 -14.38 -6.87
C GLY A 257 5.21 -15.31 -7.16
N VAL A 258 5.06 -15.71 -8.42
CA VAL A 258 4.02 -16.66 -8.85
C VAL A 258 4.08 -17.97 -8.05
N ASP A 259 5.29 -18.45 -7.78
CA ASP A 259 5.52 -19.69 -7.04
C ASP A 259 5.15 -19.60 -5.55
N ASP A 260 5.16 -18.39 -4.98
CA ASP A 260 4.83 -18.15 -3.58
C ASP A 260 3.31 -18.09 -3.34
N VAL A 261 2.55 -17.52 -4.27
CA VAL A 261 1.12 -17.21 -4.03
C VAL A 261 0.16 -18.23 -4.65
N HIS A 262 0.49 -18.87 -5.78
CA HIS A 262 -0.38 -19.86 -6.46
C HIS A 262 -1.85 -19.42 -6.55
N ASP A 263 -2.04 -18.16 -6.91
CA ASP A 263 -3.32 -17.47 -6.89
C ASP A 263 -3.52 -16.80 -8.23
N TYR A 264 -4.66 -17.07 -8.87
CA TYR A 264 -5.02 -16.51 -10.17
C TYR A 264 -4.98 -14.97 -10.17
N ARG A 265 -5.17 -14.33 -9.02
CA ARG A 265 -5.10 -12.88 -8.85
C ARG A 265 -3.69 -12.31 -9.13
N PHE A 266 -2.65 -13.14 -9.17
CA PHE A 266 -1.25 -12.77 -9.46
C PHE A 266 -0.74 -13.20 -10.83
N THR A 267 -1.50 -13.98 -11.59
CA THR A 267 -0.95 -14.67 -12.76
C THR A 267 -0.79 -13.77 -13.98
N SER A 268 -1.40 -12.59 -14.01
CA SER A 268 -1.27 -11.63 -15.10
C SER A 268 -1.61 -10.21 -14.66
N LEU A 269 -1.29 -9.23 -15.50
CA LEU A 269 -1.72 -7.85 -15.32
C LEU A 269 -3.24 -7.73 -15.34
N ASP A 270 -3.92 -8.43 -16.25
CA ASP A 270 -5.38 -8.41 -16.37
C ASP A 270 -6.04 -8.92 -15.08
N SER A 271 -5.58 -10.06 -14.55
CA SER A 271 -6.10 -10.62 -13.29
C SER A 271 -5.85 -9.68 -12.10
N ALA A 272 -4.67 -9.05 -12.05
CA ALA A 272 -4.35 -8.10 -10.99
C ALA A 272 -5.23 -6.85 -11.05
N VAL A 273 -5.49 -6.33 -12.25
CA VAL A 273 -6.39 -5.20 -12.48
C VAL A 273 -7.85 -5.55 -12.16
N GLU A 274 -8.30 -6.75 -12.53
CA GLU A 274 -9.64 -7.25 -12.20
C GLU A 274 -9.83 -7.37 -10.67
N PHE A 275 -8.83 -7.89 -9.97
CA PHE A 275 -8.84 -7.93 -8.51
C PHE A 275 -8.88 -6.52 -7.89
N ALA A 276 -8.01 -5.63 -8.34
CA ALA A 276 -7.95 -4.26 -7.84
C ALA A 276 -9.30 -3.54 -8.02
N LYS A 277 -9.93 -3.69 -9.19
CA LYS A 277 -11.26 -3.15 -9.47
C LYS A 277 -12.34 -3.75 -8.57
N SER A 278 -12.39 -5.08 -8.47
CA SER A 278 -13.43 -5.78 -7.68
C SER A 278 -13.34 -5.49 -6.18
N ASN A 279 -12.14 -5.15 -5.68
CA ASN A 279 -11.92 -4.79 -4.27
C ASN A 279 -11.88 -3.28 -4.02
N ASN A 280 -12.19 -2.44 -5.01
CA ASN A 280 -12.13 -0.98 -4.93
C ASN A 280 -10.75 -0.45 -4.45
N LEU A 281 -9.67 -1.10 -4.88
CA LEU A 281 -8.31 -0.58 -4.68
C LEU A 281 -8.07 0.60 -5.63
N LEU A 282 -7.11 1.48 -5.30
CA LEU A 282 -6.76 2.59 -6.17
C LEU A 282 -6.08 2.10 -7.47
N GLY A 283 -5.34 1.00 -7.40
CA GLY A 283 -4.71 0.40 -8.58
C GLY A 283 -3.75 -0.74 -8.25
N VAL A 284 -2.81 -0.98 -9.17
CA VAL A 284 -1.73 -1.96 -9.04
C VAL A 284 -0.37 -1.27 -8.99
N LEU A 285 0.59 -1.85 -8.28
CA LEU A 285 1.99 -1.43 -8.19
C LEU A 285 2.86 -2.55 -8.79
N LEU A 286 3.62 -2.25 -9.83
CA LEU A 286 4.40 -3.25 -10.58
C LEU A 286 5.67 -2.63 -11.16
N ASP A 287 6.63 -3.49 -11.51
CA ASP A 287 7.85 -3.06 -12.19
C ASP A 287 7.53 -2.52 -13.59
N ALA A 288 7.94 -1.27 -13.87
CA ALA A 288 7.61 -0.60 -15.11
C ALA A 288 8.10 -1.34 -16.37
N GLY A 289 9.17 -2.15 -16.25
CA GLY A 289 9.66 -2.93 -17.38
C GLY A 289 8.70 -4.05 -17.81
N LEU A 290 7.71 -4.43 -17.00
CA LEU A 290 6.64 -5.36 -17.39
C LEU A 290 5.69 -4.74 -18.44
N LEU A 291 5.61 -3.41 -18.50
CA LEU A 291 4.83 -2.70 -19.51
C LEU A 291 5.58 -2.56 -20.84
N VAL A 292 6.91 -2.63 -20.80
CA VAL A 292 7.74 -2.55 -22.01
C VAL A 292 7.68 -3.85 -22.81
N SER A 293 7.68 -5.00 -22.13
CA SER A 293 7.61 -6.32 -22.79
C SER A 293 6.27 -6.59 -23.49
N SER A 294 5.16 -6.05 -22.97
CA SER A 294 3.85 -6.20 -23.59
C SER A 294 3.69 -5.34 -24.85
N ILE A 295 4.37 -4.18 -24.93
CA ILE A 295 4.37 -3.31 -26.09
C ILE A 295 5.17 -3.93 -27.26
N SER A 296 6.32 -4.55 -26.98
CA SER A 296 7.13 -5.22 -28.02
C SER A 296 6.42 -6.39 -28.70
N GLY A 297 5.46 -7.03 -28.03
CA GLY A 297 4.65 -8.12 -28.59
C GLY A 297 3.52 -7.65 -29.50
N LEU A 298 3.13 -6.37 -29.43
CA LEU A 298 2.10 -5.77 -30.30
C LEU A 298 2.67 -5.34 -31.66
N ASP A 299 3.96 -5.02 -31.73
CA ASP A 299 4.64 -4.61 -32.97
C ASP A 299 5.07 -5.81 -33.85
N ALA A 300 4.88 -7.05 -33.40
CA ALA A 300 5.26 -8.25 -34.15
C ALA A 300 4.15 -8.82 -35.05
N ASN A 301 3.00 -8.15 -35.15
CA ASN A 301 1.84 -8.58 -35.94
C ASN A 301 1.31 -7.50 -36.91
N TRP A 302 2.21 -6.88 -37.69
CA TRP A 302 1.86 -6.12 -38.89
C TRP A 302 2.88 -6.35 -40.01
#